data_AF-A0A4U9D0M5-F1
#
_entry.id   AF-A0A4U9D0M5-F1
#
_cell.length_a   1.000
_cell.length_b   1.000
_cell.length_c   1.000
_cell.angle_alpha   90.00
_cell.angle_beta   90.00
_cell.angle_gamma   90.00
#
_symmetry.space_group_name_H-M   'P 1'
#
loop_
_entity.id
_entity.type
_entity.pdbx_description
1 polymer ?
#
loop_
_entity_poly.entity_id
_entity_poly.type
_entity_poly.pdbx_seq_one_letter_code
_entity_poly.pdbx_strand_id
1 'polypeptide(L)'
;MGYPMHYADNQQIWDEMRELCPLFYGVTYEKMGDMNHVQWPCPTLDHPGTPWLYKDNQFDTPTGKGQLFARRGGPQPKRRMPTIRWCCARCAKSATTRAAR
;
A
#
# COMPACT_ATOMS: atom_id res chain seq x y z
N MET A 1 21.93 -16.21 7.50
CA MET A 1 21.33 -15.48 8.65
C MET A 1 20.48 -16.50 9.41
N GLY A 2 20.88 -16.92 10.60
CA GLY A 2 20.32 -18.07 11.34
C GLY A 2 19.08 -17.75 12.18
N TYR A 3 18.13 -16.98 11.63
CA TYR A 3 16.86 -16.73 12.30
C TYR A 3 15.84 -17.79 11.86
N PRO A 4 15.26 -18.60 12.77
CA PRO A 4 14.27 -19.60 12.40
C PRO A 4 12.93 -18.92 12.12
N MET A 5 12.58 -18.82 10.83
CA MET A 5 11.31 -18.27 10.37
C MET A 5 10.64 -19.32 9.49
N HIS A 6 9.60 -19.96 10.01
CA HIS A 6 8.86 -21.01 9.31
C HIS A 6 7.36 -20.77 9.42
N TYR A 7 6.73 -20.50 8.29
CA TYR A 7 5.29 -20.34 8.16
C TYR A 7 4.76 -21.43 7.25
N ALA A 8 3.62 -22.03 7.61
CA ALA A 8 3.00 -23.07 6.80
C ALA A 8 2.18 -22.48 5.64
N ASP A 9 1.60 -21.29 5.85
CA ASP A 9 0.76 -20.61 4.88
C ASP A 9 0.86 -19.08 5.02
N ASN A 10 0.48 -18.36 3.97
CA ASN A 10 0.46 -16.90 3.93
C ASN A 10 -0.49 -16.30 4.97
N GLN A 11 -1.56 -17.02 5.35
CA GLN A 11 -2.47 -16.56 6.40
C GLN A 11 -1.75 -16.36 7.75
N GLN A 12 -0.80 -17.24 8.12
CA GLN A 12 -0.06 -17.10 9.38
C GLN A 12 0.79 -15.83 9.42
N ILE A 13 1.43 -15.49 8.30
CA ILE A 13 2.24 -14.26 8.18
C ILE A 13 1.33 -13.04 8.31
N TRP A 14 0.17 -13.07 7.66
CA TRP A 14 -0.79 -11.98 7.71
C TRP A 14 -1.36 -11.80 9.11
N ASP A 15 -1.66 -12.89 9.81
CA ASP A 15 -2.19 -12.87 11.16
C ASP A 15 -1.18 -12.25 12.15
N GLU A 16 0.09 -12.64 12.08
CA GLU A 16 1.17 -12.00 12.86
C GLU A 16 1.28 -10.50 12.55
N MET A 17 1.24 -10.13 11.26
CA MET A 17 1.32 -8.73 10.86
C MET A 17 0.13 -7.89 11.39
N ARG A 18 -1.07 -8.47 11.40
CA ARG A 18 -2.29 -7.83 11.91
C ARG A 18 -2.26 -7.61 13.41
N GLU A 19 -1.66 -8.52 14.17
CA GLU A 19 -1.46 -8.35 15.61
C GLU A 19 -0.50 -7.19 15.92
N LEU A 20 0.54 -7.00 15.10
CA LEU A 20 1.49 -5.90 15.26
C LEU A 20 0.91 -4.55 14.83
N CYS A 21 -0.05 -4.53 13.90
CA CYS A 21 -0.57 -3.32 13.30
C CYS A 21 -2.05 -3.10 13.66
N PRO A 22 -2.36 -2.30 14.69
CA PRO A 22 -3.74 -2.12 15.18
C PRO A 22 -4.69 -1.54 14.12
N LEU A 23 -4.16 -0.81 13.12
CA LEU A 23 -4.94 -0.24 12.02
C LEU A 23 -5.42 -1.28 10.98
N PHE A 24 -4.78 -2.45 10.93
CA PHE A 24 -5.09 -3.53 9.99
C PHE A 24 -5.75 -4.75 10.66
N TYR A 25 -5.96 -4.71 11.98
CA TYR A 25 -6.43 -5.85 12.76
C TYR A 25 -7.71 -6.49 12.20
N GLY A 26 -8.67 -5.65 11.81
CA GLY A 26 -9.97 -6.07 11.29
C GLY A 26 -9.97 -6.62 9.85
N VAL A 27 -8.80 -6.71 9.18
CA VAL A 27 -8.67 -7.14 7.78
C VAL A 27 -8.36 -8.63 7.71
N THR A 28 -9.33 -9.51 7.98
CA THR A 28 -9.16 -10.96 7.83
C THR A 28 -9.22 -11.38 6.36
N TYR A 29 -8.63 -12.55 6.04
CA TYR A 29 -8.78 -13.17 4.71
C TYR A 29 -10.24 -13.45 4.36
N GLU A 30 -11.05 -13.85 5.35
CA GLU A 30 -12.50 -14.06 5.19
C GLU A 30 -13.19 -12.77 4.75
N LYS A 31 -12.95 -11.66 5.46
CA LYS A 31 -13.52 -10.35 5.11
C LYS A 31 -13.07 -9.87 3.73
N MET A 32 -11.81 -10.11 3.36
CA MET A 32 -11.32 -9.78 2.02
C MET A 32 -11.99 -10.63 0.94
N GLY A 33 -12.29 -11.90 1.22
CA GLY A 33 -13.04 -12.78 0.33
C GLY A 33 -14.48 -12.33 0.13
N ASP A 34 -15.16 -11.91 1.20
CA ASP A 34 -16.57 -11.51 1.15
C ASP A 34 -16.78 -10.12 0.52
N MET A 35 -15.99 -9.13 0.94
CA MET A 35 -16.15 -7.74 0.51
C MET A 35 -15.35 -7.41 -0.75
N ASN A 36 -14.48 -8.32 -1.24
CA ASN A 36 -13.52 -8.16 -2.35
C ASN A 36 -12.47 -7.04 -2.17
N HIS A 37 -12.75 -6.04 -1.34
CA HIS A 37 -11.89 -4.92 -1.03
C HIS A 37 -12.16 -4.44 0.39
N VAL A 38 -11.09 -4.16 1.13
CA VAL A 38 -11.18 -3.56 2.47
C VAL A 38 -10.20 -2.40 2.51
N GLN A 39 -10.74 -1.19 2.54
CA GLN A 39 -9.92 0.02 2.63
C GLN A 39 -9.45 0.19 4.07
N TRP A 40 -8.14 0.23 4.28
CA TRP A 40 -7.55 0.61 5.55
C TRP A 40 -7.78 2.12 5.80
N PRO A 41 -7.94 2.58 7.05
CA PRO A 41 -7.90 1.85 8.32
C PRO A 41 -9.13 0.97 8.61
N CYS A 42 -8.91 -0.19 9.25
CA CYS A 42 -9.94 -1.11 9.72
C CYS A 42 -9.53 -1.70 11.10
N PRO A 43 -9.79 -0.98 12.20
CA PRO A 43 -9.28 -1.35 13.52
C PRO A 43 -10.04 -2.51 14.18
N THR A 44 -11.31 -2.74 13.82
CA THR A 44 -12.13 -3.81 14.42
C THR A 44 -12.66 -4.77 13.36
N LEU A 45 -12.98 -5.99 13.78
CA LEU A 45 -13.53 -7.05 12.91
C LEU A 45 -14.90 -6.69 12.33
N ASP A 46 -15.67 -5.83 12.99
CA ASP A 46 -16.98 -5.38 12.49
C ASP A 46 -16.89 -4.12 11.62
N HIS A 47 -15.72 -3.45 11.55
CA HIS A 47 -15.59 -2.23 10.76
C HIS A 47 -15.59 -2.58 9.25
N PRO A 48 -16.41 -1.92 8.41
CA PRO A 48 -16.48 -2.18 6.97
C PRO A 48 -15.28 -1.58 6.19
N GLY A 49 -14.20 -1.21 6.87
CA GLY A 49 -13.14 -0.36 6.32
C GLY A 49 -13.53 1.13 6.25
N THR A 50 -12.54 1.99 6.02
CA THR A 50 -12.72 3.45 6.01
C THR A 50 -12.62 3.99 4.58
N PRO A 51 -13.73 4.35 3.92
CA PRO A 51 -13.72 4.72 2.50
C PRO A 51 -13.05 6.07 2.21
N TRP A 52 -13.01 7.00 3.16
CA TRP A 52 -12.30 8.27 3.04
C TRP A 52 -11.69 8.70 4.38
N LEU A 53 -10.50 9.31 4.33
CA LEU A 53 -9.80 9.82 5.50
C LEU A 53 -10.27 11.24 5.87
N TYR A 54 -10.06 11.63 7.13
CA TYR A 54 -10.31 12.98 7.64
C TYR A 54 -11.77 13.46 7.59
N LYS A 55 -12.73 12.54 7.75
CA LYS A 55 -14.19 12.80 7.69
C LYS A 55 -14.67 13.97 8.56
N ASP A 56 -13.95 14.27 9.65
CA ASP A 56 -14.33 15.30 10.63
C ASP A 56 -13.34 16.48 10.67
N ASN A 57 -12.66 16.79 9.55
CA ASN A 57 -11.65 17.86 9.44
C ASN A 57 -10.46 17.72 10.43
N GLN A 58 -10.26 16.52 10.97
CA GLN A 58 -9.14 16.18 11.83
C GLN A 58 -8.08 15.49 10.98
N PHE A 59 -6.91 16.11 10.88
CA PHE A 59 -5.74 15.53 10.20
C PHE A 59 -4.86 14.79 11.20
N ASP A 60 -4.08 13.79 10.75
CA ASP A 60 -3.09 13.05 11.58
C ASP A 60 -1.86 13.90 11.95
N THR A 61 -1.93 15.23 11.76
CA THR A 61 -0.89 16.16 12.18
C THR A 61 -1.02 16.42 13.69
N PRO A 62 0.07 16.75 14.40
CA PRO A 62 0.00 17.03 15.85
C PRO A 62 -0.95 18.19 16.20
N THR A 63 -1.28 19.06 15.24
CA THR A 63 -2.20 20.18 15.40
C THR A 63 -3.62 19.87 14.90
N GLY A 64 -3.87 18.69 14.34
CA GLY A 64 -5.15 18.29 13.77
C GLY A 64 -5.55 19.06 12.50
N LYS A 65 -4.66 19.91 11.95
CA LYS A 65 -4.94 20.81 10.82
C LYS A 65 -4.04 20.51 9.62
N GLY A 66 -4.55 20.75 8.42
CA GLY A 66 -3.79 20.67 7.19
C GLY A 66 -2.68 21.72 7.15
N GLN A 67 -1.44 21.29 6.90
CA GLN A 67 -0.29 22.18 6.74
C GLN A 67 -0.12 22.53 5.27
N LEU A 68 -0.44 23.77 4.91
CA LEU A 68 -0.29 24.26 3.54
C LEU A 68 1.15 24.72 3.32
N PHE A 69 1.83 24.16 2.31
CA PHE A 69 3.17 24.56 1.92
C PHE A 69 3.17 25.10 0.49
N ALA A 70 3.39 26.41 0.34
CA ALA A 70 3.51 27.04 -0.96
C ALA A 70 4.93 26.83 -1.51
N ARG A 71 5.04 26.08 -2.60
CA ARG A 71 6.31 25.94 -3.32
C ARG A 71 6.46 27.09 -4.30
N ARG A 72 7.57 27.83 -4.21
CA ARG A 72 7.91 28.88 -5.17
C ARG A 72 8.02 28.27 -6.57
N GLY A 73 7.47 28.96 -7.58
CA GLY A 73 7.53 28.54 -8.98
C GLY A 73 8.98 28.42 -9.43
N GLY A 74 9.42 27.18 -9.61
CA GLY A 74 10.78 26.84 -9.99
C GLY A 74 10.82 25.42 -10.56
N PRO A 75 11.83 25.09 -11.38
CA PRO A 75 11.96 23.76 -11.95
C PRO A 75 11.95 22.73 -10.82
N GLN A 76 11.17 21.66 -10.97
CA GLN A 76 11.22 20.58 -10.00
C GLN A 76 12.66 20.05 -9.98
N PRO A 77 13.32 19.95 -8.81
CA PRO A 77 14.56 19.20 -8.76
C PRO A 77 14.21 17.79 -9.19
N LYS A 78 14.79 17.35 -10.30
CA LYS A 78 14.69 15.96 -10.76
C LYS A 78 15.42 15.14 -9.71
N ARG A 79 14.68 14.72 -8.67
CA ARG A 79 15.19 13.79 -7.66
C ARG A 79 15.49 12.52 -8.45
N ARG A 80 16.78 12.31 -8.73
CA ARG A 80 17.26 11.08 -9.35
C ARG A 80 16.96 9.99 -8.34
N MET A 81 15.81 9.34 -8.48
CA MET A 81 15.57 8.07 -7.81
C MET A 81 16.77 7.20 -8.19
N PRO A 82 17.51 6.61 -7.23
CA PRO A 82 18.49 5.61 -7.60
C PRO A 82 17.72 4.57 -8.40
N THR A 83 18.11 4.40 -9.66
CA THR A 83 17.60 3.33 -10.50
C THR A 83 18.02 2.04 -9.83
N ILE A 84 17.17 1.55 -8.93
CA ILE A 84 17.14 0.15 -8.58
C ILE A 84 16.90 -0.54 -9.92
N ARG A 85 17.97 -1.17 -10.41
CA ARG A 85 18.03 -1.92 -11.64
C ARG A 85 17.25 -3.20 -11.39
N TRP A 86 15.92 -3.10 -11.30
CA TRP A 86 15.07 -4.28 -11.34
C TRP A 86 15.17 -4.84 -12.75
N CYS A 87 15.90 -5.94 -12.80
CA CYS A 87 16.04 -6.86 -13.90
C CYS A 87 14.65 -7.36 -14.31
N CYS A 88 14.00 -6.69 -15.26
CA CYS A 88 12.92 -7.30 -16.04
C CYS A 88 13.17 -7.05 -17.53
N ALA A 89 14.30 -7.57 -18.02
CA ALA A 89 14.74 -7.50 -19.41
C ALA A 89 14.06 -8.55 -20.31
N ARG A 90 12.87 -9.06 -19.98
CA ARG A 90 12.31 -10.24 -20.69
C ARG A 90 10.89 -10.14 -21.24
N CYS A 91 10.23 -8.98 -21.19
CA CYS A 91 8.85 -8.86 -21.69
C CYS A 91 8.65 -7.95 -22.93
N ALA A 92 9.70 -7.27 -23.44
CA ALA A 92 9.54 -6.24 -24.49
C ALA A 92 9.89 -6.69 -25.93
N LYS A 93 10.03 -7.99 -26.23
CA LYS A 93 10.41 -8.49 -27.58
C LYS A 93 9.30 -9.21 -28.36
N SER A 94 8.03 -9.11 -27.95
CA SER A 94 6.95 -9.89 -28.57
C SER A 94 5.96 -9.10 -29.43
N ALA A 95 6.07 -7.76 -29.52
CA ALA A 95 4.97 -6.92 -30.02
C ALA A 95 5.30 -6.04 -31.25
N THR A 96 6.29 -6.40 -32.09
CA THR A 96 6.64 -5.57 -33.26
C THR A 96 6.76 -6.34 -34.58
N THR A 97 5.84 -7.28 -34.84
CA THR A 97 5.75 -7.92 -36.17
C THR A 97 4.30 -8.13 -36.62
N ARG A 98 3.59 -7.04 -36.96
CA ARG A 98 2.52 -7.02 -38.00
C ARG A 98 1.91 -5.63 -38.14
N ALA A 99 2.49 -4.80 -39.00
CA ALA A 99 1.80 -3.67 -39.65
C ALA A 99 2.71 -3.10 -40.75
N ALA A 100 3.00 -3.92 -41.77
CA ALA A 100 3.57 -3.46 -43.03
C ALA A 100 3.23 -4.50 -44.10
N ARG A 101 2.00 -4.41 -44.62
CA ARG A 101 1.57 -4.85 -45.95
C ARG A 101 0.21 -4.23 -46.21
#